data_AF-A0A9E7QZL8-F1
#
_entry.id   AF-A0A9E7QZL8-F1
#
_cell.length_a   1.000
_cell.length_b   1.000
_cell.length_c   1.000
_cell.angle_alpha   90.00
_cell.angle_beta   90.00
_cell.angle_gamma   90.00
#
_symmetry.space_group_name_H-M   'P 1'
#
loop_
_entity.id
_entity.type
_entity.pdbx_description
1 polymer ?
#
loop_
_entity_poly.entity_id
_entity_poly.type
_entity_poly.pdbx_seq_one_letter_code
_entity_poly.pdbx_strand_id
1 'polypeptide(L)' 'MSQREYDVLLASVPAPIAIGAALGTVSSLPLMLAIGVGSLLASLLVGFAMFGLTP' A
#
# COMPACT_ATOMS: atom_id res chain seq x y z
N MET A 1 -20.75 -1.18 4.13
CA MET A 1 -19.67 -1.97 3.52
C MET A 1 -19.96 -3.44 3.77
N SER A 2 -20.11 -4.24 2.72
CA SER A 2 -20.30 -5.68 2.76
C SER A 2 -19.00 -6.37 3.21
N GLN A 3 -19.10 -7.51 3.89
CA GLN A 3 -17.94 -8.27 4.37
C GLN A 3 -16.94 -8.61 3.25
N ARG A 4 -17.44 -8.80 2.02
CA ARG A 4 -16.60 -8.97 0.81
C ARG A 4 -15.80 -7.73 0.44
N GLU A 5 -16.37 -6.54 0.61
CA GLU A 5 -15.67 -5.28 0.29
C GLU A 5 -14.54 -5.04 1.28
N TYR A 6 -14.73 -5.42 2.54
CA TYR A 6 -13.71 -5.34 3.59
C TYR A 6 -12.56 -6.32 3.33
N ASP A 7 -12.87 -7.57 2.96
CA ASP A 7 -11.86 -8.58 2.60
C ASP A 7 -11.04 -8.16 1.37
N VAL A 8 -11.68 -7.58 0.35
CA VAL A 8 -11.00 -7.06 -0.84
C VAL A 8 -10.08 -5.89 -0.49
N LEU A 9 -10.49 -5.02 0.44
CA LEU A 9 -9.67 -3.90 0.91
C LEU A 9 -8.42 -4.40 1.65
N LEU A 10 -8.58 -5.39 2.53
CA LEU A 10 -7.45 -6.07 3.19
C LEU A 10 -6.51 -6.76 2.19
N ALA A 11 -7.07 -7.45 1.19
CA ALA A 11 -6.28 -8.09 0.13
C ALA A 11 -5.52 -7.08 -0.75
N SER A 12 -5.95 -5.82 -0.78
CA SER A 12 -5.30 -4.74 -1.55
C SER A 12 -4.15 -4.06 -0.78
N VAL A 13 -4.03 -4.27 0.53
CA VAL A 13 -2.98 -3.67 1.38
C VAL A 13 -1.54 -3.97 0.91
N PRO A 14 -1.20 -5.16 0.38
CA PRO A 14 0.13 -5.43 -0.14
C PRO A 14 0.41 -4.76 -1.50
N ALA A 15 -0.62 -4.34 -2.23
CA ALA A 15 -0.47 -3.85 -3.61
C ALA A 15 0.40 -2.58 -3.74
N PRO A 16 0.31 -1.55 -2.86
CA PRO A 16 1.19 -0.38 -2.91
C PRO A 16 2.67 -0.73 -2.70
N ILE A 17 2.95 -1.72 -1.84
CA ILE A 17 4.31 -2.20 -1.58
C ILE A 17 4.86 -2.91 -2.83
N ALA A 18 4.05 -3.79 -3.44
CA ALA A 18 4.42 -4.48 -4.67
C ALA A 18 4.64 -3.51 -5.84
N ILE A 19 3.80 -2.49 -5.99
CA ILE A 19 3.93 -1.43 -7.01
C ILE A 19 5.19 -0.59 -6.75
N GLY A 20 5.45 -0.18 -5.51
CA GLY A 20 6.65 0.57 -5.15
C GLY A 20 7.94 -0.21 -5.39
N ALA A 21 7.95 -1.51 -5.07
CA ALA A 21 9.07 -2.41 -5.35
C ALA A 21 9.29 -2.59 -6.86
N ALA A 22 8.23 -2.84 -7.64
CA ALA A 22 8.32 -2.98 -9.09
C ALA A 22 8.84 -1.69 -9.75
N LEU A 23 8.33 -0.53 -9.35
CA LEU A 23 8.80 0.78 -9.83
C LEU A 23 10.27 1.05 -9.46
N GLY A 24 10.71 0.60 -8.28
CA GLY A 24 12.11 0.65 -7.86
C GLY A 24 13.05 -0.23 -8.69
N THR A 25 12.55 -1.35 -9.22
CA THR A 25 13.37 -2.22 -10.09
C THR A 25 13.52 -1.68 -11.52
N VAL A 26 12.54 -0.92 -12.02
CA VAL A 26 12.57 -0.36 -13.38
C VAL A 26 13.12 1.07 -13.44
N SER A 27 13.29 1.73 -12.28
CA SER A 27 13.92 3.03 -12.18
C SER A 27 15.34 2.89 -11.63
N SER A 28 16.25 3.79 -12.02
CA SER A 28 17.61 3.86 -11.45
C SER A 28 17.63 4.37 -10.00
N LEU A 29 16.49 4.31 -9.30
CA LEU A 29 16.35 4.79 -7.94
C LEU A 29 16.97 3.78 -6.96
N PRO A 30 17.60 4.26 -5.87
CA PRO A 30 18.11 3.36 -4.84
C PRO A 30 16.97 2.50 -4.29
N LEU A 31 17.16 1.18 -4.26
CA LEU A 31 16.15 0.21 -3.83
C LEU A 31 15.58 0.54 -2.44
N MET A 32 16.43 1.03 -1.53
CA MET A 32 16.05 1.48 -0.19
C MET A 32 15.05 2.66 -0.23
N LEU A 33 15.23 3.58 -1.19
CA LEU A 33 14.37 4.75 -1.38
C LEU A 33 13.03 4.33 -1.99
N ALA A 34 13.04 3.38 -2.93
CA ALA A 34 11.83 2.79 -3.50
C ALA A 34 11.00 2.02 -2.46
N ILE A 35 11.65 1.18 -1.64
CA ILE A 35 11.01 0.48 -0.53
C ILE A 35 10.47 1.47 0.50
N GLY A 36 11.24 2.52 0.82
CA GLY A 36 10.83 3.58 1.74
C GLY A 36 9.56 4.29 1.28
N VAL A 37 9.52 4.75 0.03
CA VAL A 37 8.33 5.41 -0.55
C VAL A 37 7.14 4.46 -0.63
N GLY A 38 7.35 3.22 -1.06
CA GLY A 38 6.30 2.19 -1.10
C GLY A 38 5.72 1.89 0.29
N SER A 39 6.57 1.79 1.30
CA SER A 39 6.16 1.59 2.70
C SER A 39 5.39 2.79 3.25
N LEU A 40 5.79 4.00 2.87
CA LEU A 40 5.12 5.24 3.28
C LEU A 40 3.69 5.29 2.72
N LEU A 41 3.51 4.99 1.42
CA LEU A 41 2.17 4.90 0.82
C LEU A 41 1.34 3.74 1.39
N ALA A 42 1.95 2.59 1.66
CA ALA A 42 1.26 1.46 2.29
C ALA A 42 0.79 1.79 3.71
N SER A 43 1.62 2.48 4.52
CA SER A 43 1.24 2.92 5.86
C SER A 43 0.07 3.91 5.84
N LEU A 44 0.02 4.77 4.82
CA LEU A 44 -1.04 5.75 4.63
C LEU A 44 -2.36 5.06 4.22
N LEU A 45 -2.28 4.02 3.39
CA LEU A 45 -3.43 3.20 3.03
C LEU A 45 -3.98 2.41 4.24
N VAL A 46 -3.11 1.82 5.05
CA VAL A 46 -3.49 1.13 6.30
C VAL A 46 -4.14 2.10 7.28
N GLY A 47 -3.55 3.29 7.47
CA GLY A 47 -4.12 4.33 8.32
C GLY A 47 -5.50 4.79 7.83
N PHE A 48 -5.67 4.98 6.52
CA PHE A 48 -6.98 5.31 5.93
C PHE A 48 -8.00 4.19 6.15
N ALA A 49 -7.60 2.93 5.99
CA ALA A 49 -8.49 1.79 6.21
C ALA A 49 -8.92 1.65 7.69
N MET A 50 -8.03 1.97 8.63
CA MET A 50 -8.29 1.88 10.07
C MET A 50 -9.10 3.06 10.62
N PHE A 51 -8.85 4.28 10.14
CA PHE A 51 -9.38 5.51 10.73
C PHE A 51 -10.29 6.33 9.80
N GLY A 52 -10.13 6.21 8.49
CA GLY A 52 -10.93 6.95 7.50
C GLY A 52 -12.19 6.22 7.03
N LEU A 53 -12.23 4.89 7.19
CA LEU A 53 -13.40 4.04 6.86
C LEU A 53 -14.26 3.68 8.07
N THR A 54 -13.90 4.17 9.26
CA THR A 54 -14.76 4.14 10.45
C THR A 54 -15.99 5.02 10.22
N PRO A 55 -17.23 4.53 10.40
CA PRO A 55 -18.44 5.33 10.29
C PRO A 55 -18.55 6.39 11.40
#